data_AF-A0A5C5VRL0-F1
#
_entry.id   AF-A0A5C5VRL0-F1
#
_cell.length_a   1.000
_cell.length_b   1.000
_cell.length_c   1.000
_cell.angle_alpha   90.00
_cell.angle_beta   90.00
_cell.angle_gamma   90.00
#
_symmetry.space_group_name_H-M   'P 1'
#
loop_
_entity.id
_entity.type
_entity.pdbx_description
1 polymer ?
#
loop_
_entity_poly.entity_id
_entity_poly.type
_entity_poly.pdbx_seq_one_letter_code
_entity_poly.pdbx_strand_id
1 'polypeptide(L)'
;MASGNTHTEFFGPDLGRGPNASDRLETAVVEIATALAQLRAPLTRSDDDLRAHADFIRDLADRLAPDSAVQVNMTVGDESANAIQTSIRLATTGPHLLRCWLADDYGGAETSAAPASVTWNSGVVLQTVTALKHFWIVTPATGVADVTVNYVGPHVYYWAVARAGLVKYSGQLYFL
;
A
#
# COMPACT_ATOMS: atom_id res chain seq x y z
N MET A 1 21.35 36.94 -29.42
CA MET A 1 21.03 37.02 -27.97
C MET A 1 19.85 36.11 -27.74
N ALA A 2 20.07 35.01 -27.02
CA ALA A 2 19.05 34.00 -26.75
C ALA A 2 18.10 34.51 -25.65
N SER A 3 16.83 34.76 -25.98
CA SER A 3 15.79 34.94 -24.98
C SER A 3 15.31 33.54 -24.55
N GLY A 4 15.84 33.09 -23.41
CA GLY A 4 15.43 31.84 -22.78
C GLY A 4 13.99 31.93 -22.30
N ASN A 5 13.04 31.48 -23.12
CA ASN A 5 11.70 31.14 -22.65
C ASN A 5 11.74 29.69 -22.17
N THR A 6 12.08 29.49 -20.89
CA THR A 6 11.79 28.25 -20.17
C THR A 6 10.28 28.12 -20.05
N HIS A 7 9.66 27.33 -20.94
CA HIS A 7 8.28 26.90 -20.80
C HIS A 7 8.18 25.89 -19.65
N THR A 8 8.03 26.37 -18.43
CA THR A 8 7.56 25.58 -17.29
C THR A 8 6.05 25.67 -17.25
N GLU A 9 5.32 24.86 -18.02
CA GLU A 9 3.88 24.69 -17.84
C GLU A 9 3.40 23.51 -18.72
N PHE A 10 3.52 22.29 -18.19
CA PHE A 10 2.70 21.17 -18.63
C PHE A 10 2.16 20.45 -17.39
N PHE A 11 1.47 21.19 -16.54
CA PHE A 11 0.55 20.62 -15.58
C PHE A 11 -0.85 20.71 -16.19
N GLY A 12 -1.13 19.83 -17.15
CA GLY A 12 -2.49 19.55 -17.54
C GLY A 12 -3.18 18.75 -16.42
N PRO A 13 -4.40 19.10 -16.02
CA PRO A 13 -5.16 18.34 -15.02
C PRO A 13 -5.84 17.14 -15.70
N ASP A 14 -5.13 16.02 -15.90
CA ASP A 14 -5.72 14.69 -16.20
C ASP A 14 -4.58 13.64 -16.21
N LEU A 15 -4.59 12.52 -15.46
CA LEU A 15 -5.60 11.46 -15.48
C LEU A 15 -5.76 10.83 -14.07
N GLY A 16 -6.89 11.08 -13.42
CA GLY A 16 -7.46 10.18 -12.40
C GLY A 16 -7.01 10.27 -10.94
N ARG A 17 -6.16 11.22 -10.54
CA ARG A 17 -5.82 11.45 -9.11
C ARG A 17 -5.99 12.93 -8.78
N GLY A 18 -7.07 13.27 -8.07
CA GLY A 18 -7.49 14.65 -7.80
C GLY A 18 -6.52 15.49 -6.96
N PRO A 19 -6.78 16.82 -6.83
CA PRO A 19 -5.81 17.85 -6.46
C PRO A 19 -5.37 17.91 -4.98
N ASN A 20 -5.64 16.89 -4.17
CA ASN A 20 -5.44 16.94 -2.71
C ASN A 20 -4.63 15.76 -2.20
N ALA A 21 -3.41 15.57 -2.68
CA ALA A 21 -2.49 14.64 -2.02
C ALA A 21 -1.01 14.95 -2.25
N SER A 22 -0.56 16.16 -1.91
CA SER A 22 0.87 16.49 -1.80
C SER A 22 1.58 15.73 -0.67
N ASP A 23 0.81 15.06 0.19
CA ASP A 23 1.26 14.20 1.30
C ASP A 23 1.46 12.74 0.89
N ARG A 24 1.12 12.37 -0.35
CA ARG A 24 1.26 11.00 -0.84
C ARG A 24 2.61 10.77 -1.51
N LEU A 25 3.33 9.77 -1.02
CA LEU A 25 4.64 9.36 -1.52
C LEU A 25 4.60 9.13 -3.04
N GLU A 26 3.52 8.56 -3.58
CA GLU A 26 3.38 8.30 -5.01
C GLU A 26 3.43 9.60 -5.84
N THR A 27 2.83 10.69 -5.35
CA THR A 27 2.83 12.01 -6.02
C THR A 27 4.21 12.66 -5.93
N ALA A 28 4.78 12.70 -4.72
CA ALA A 28 6.09 13.27 -4.48
C ALA A 28 7.19 12.58 -5.29
N VAL A 29 7.08 11.26 -5.47
CA VAL A 29 8.05 10.48 -6.23
C VAL A 29 8.00 10.77 -7.72
N VAL A 30 6.80 10.98 -8.28
CA VAL A 30 6.65 11.42 -9.68
C VAL A 30 7.17 12.84 -9.87
N GLU A 31 6.93 13.74 -8.91
CA GLU A 31 7.47 15.11 -8.95
C GLU A 31 9.01 15.12 -8.89
N ILE A 32 9.60 14.34 -7.99
CA ILE A 32 11.06 14.18 -7.89
C ILE A 32 11.62 13.53 -9.15
N ALA A 33 10.98 12.47 -9.66
CA ALA A 33 11.39 11.80 -10.90
C ALA A 33 11.35 12.77 -12.08
N THR A 34 10.30 13.59 -12.19
CA THR A 34 10.16 14.60 -13.24
C THR A 34 11.24 15.66 -13.12
N ALA A 35 11.51 16.17 -11.90
CA ALA A 35 12.56 17.15 -11.65
C ALA A 35 13.95 16.62 -12.03
N LEU A 36 14.26 15.38 -11.66
CA LEU A 36 15.53 14.71 -12.02
C LEU A 36 15.61 14.45 -13.53
N ALA A 37 14.49 14.10 -14.16
CA ALA A 37 14.43 13.84 -15.60
C ALA A 37 14.60 15.10 -16.45
N GLN A 38 14.44 16.32 -15.90
CA GLN A 38 14.68 17.57 -16.66
C GLN A 38 16.08 17.63 -17.28
N LEU A 39 17.08 17.01 -16.65
CA LEU A 39 18.45 16.89 -17.19
C LEU A 39 18.52 16.05 -18.49
N ARG A 40 17.51 15.24 -18.76
CA ARG A 40 17.34 14.40 -19.96
C ARG A 40 16.11 14.79 -20.77
N ALA A 41 15.60 16.01 -20.61
CA ALA A 41 14.48 16.49 -21.41
C ALA A 41 14.83 16.40 -22.90
N PRO A 42 13.91 15.87 -23.75
CA PRO A 42 14.17 15.72 -25.16
C PRO A 42 14.35 17.10 -25.82
N LEU A 43 15.41 17.23 -26.61
CA LEU A 43 15.72 18.47 -27.34
C LEU A 43 14.77 18.68 -28.53
N THR A 44 14.22 17.59 -29.04
CA THR A 44 13.25 17.53 -30.13
C THR A 44 11.87 17.20 -29.56
N ARG A 45 10.85 17.99 -29.92
CA ARG A 45 9.46 17.74 -29.52
C ARG A 45 8.76 16.74 -30.45
N SER A 46 9.46 15.66 -30.81
CA SER A 46 8.82 14.58 -31.56
C SER A 46 7.95 13.76 -30.61
N ASP A 47 6.82 13.23 -31.11
CA ASP A 47 5.90 12.45 -30.25
C ASP A 47 6.57 11.19 -29.67
N ASP A 48 7.52 10.61 -30.41
CA ASP A 48 8.27 9.44 -29.97
C ASP A 48 9.26 9.79 -28.85
N ASP A 49 9.95 10.92 -28.95
CA ASP A 49 10.86 11.39 -27.90
C ASP A 49 10.10 11.77 -26.63
N LEU A 50 8.92 12.38 -26.76
CA LEU A 50 8.06 12.72 -25.63
C LEU A 50 7.52 11.48 -24.93
N ARG A 51 7.12 10.44 -25.68
CA ARG A 51 6.71 9.15 -25.10
C ARG A 51 7.86 8.46 -24.37
N ALA A 52 9.04 8.38 -25.00
CA ALA A 52 10.22 7.79 -24.38
C ALA A 52 10.63 8.53 -23.08
N HIS A 53 10.50 9.85 -23.06
CA HIS A 53 10.78 10.65 -21.88
C HIS A 53 9.76 10.41 -20.74
N ALA A 54 8.47 10.31 -21.08
CA ALA A 54 7.43 9.99 -20.11
C ALA A 54 7.64 8.59 -19.50
N ASP A 55 8.04 7.60 -20.30
CA ASP A 55 8.34 6.25 -19.82
C ASP A 55 9.58 6.23 -18.92
N PHE A 56 10.60 7.03 -19.23
CA PHE A 56 11.75 7.22 -18.35
C PHE A 56 11.37 7.83 -16.99
N ILE A 57 10.48 8.82 -16.96
CA ILE A 57 9.98 9.41 -15.70
C ILE A 57 9.26 8.36 -14.86
N ARG A 58 8.43 7.51 -15.48
CA ARG A 58 7.72 6.42 -14.79
C ARG A 58 8.68 5.38 -14.22
N ASP A 59 9.64 4.91 -15.01
CA ASP A 59 10.66 3.95 -14.54
C ASP A 59 11.50 4.55 -13.41
N LEU A 60 11.85 5.83 -13.49
CA LEU A 60 12.56 6.52 -12.41
C LEU A 60 11.71 6.66 -11.14
N ALA A 61 10.42 6.99 -11.28
CA ALA A 61 9.48 7.04 -10.16
C ALA A 61 9.33 5.67 -9.48
N ASP A 62 9.17 4.61 -10.26
CA ASP A 62 9.07 3.24 -9.74
C ASP A 62 10.36 2.82 -9.02
N ARG A 63 11.53 3.25 -9.48
CA ARG A 63 12.81 3.00 -8.80
C ARG A 63 13.03 3.85 -7.55
N LEU A 64 12.45 5.05 -7.49
CA LEU A 64 12.55 5.95 -6.34
C LEU A 64 11.64 5.51 -5.18
N ALA A 65 10.52 4.84 -5.48
CA ALA A 65 9.66 4.25 -4.45
C ALA A 65 9.08 2.90 -4.88
N PRO A 66 9.94 1.87 -5.07
CA PRO A 66 9.52 0.54 -5.52
C PRO A 66 8.53 -0.10 -4.55
N ASP A 67 8.58 0.29 -3.28
CA ASP A 67 7.68 -0.20 -2.24
C ASP A 67 6.30 0.50 -2.23
N SER A 68 6.17 1.72 -2.76
CA SER A 68 4.88 2.43 -2.78
C SER A 68 3.92 1.91 -3.86
N ALA A 69 4.47 1.28 -4.90
CA ALA A 69 3.71 0.64 -5.98
C ALA A 69 3.10 -0.71 -5.57
N VAL A 70 3.57 -1.32 -4.47
CA VAL A 70 3.08 -2.64 -4.03
C VAL A 70 1.78 -2.48 -3.27
N GLN A 71 0.68 -2.69 -3.98
CA GLN A 71 -0.66 -2.71 -3.41
C GLN A 71 -0.82 -3.91 -2.44
N VAL A 72 -1.25 -3.61 -1.21
CA VAL A 72 -1.78 -4.61 -0.26
C VAL A 72 -3.26 -4.80 -0.57
N ASN A 73 -3.63 -6.02 -0.98
CA ASN A 73 -5.01 -6.42 -1.20
C ASN A 73 -5.44 -7.40 -0.11
N MET A 74 -6.64 -7.22 0.42
CA MET A 74 -7.17 -8.08 1.47
C MET A 74 -8.52 -8.64 1.06
N THR A 75 -8.69 -9.95 1.20
CA THR A 75 -9.95 -10.65 0.99
C THR A 75 -10.39 -11.24 2.32
N VAL A 76 -11.49 -10.73 2.88
CA VAL A 76 -12.09 -11.22 4.11
C VAL A 76 -13.15 -12.26 3.73
N GLY A 77 -13.09 -13.44 4.33
CA GLY A 77 -14.09 -14.49 4.17
C GLY A 77 -15.28 -14.30 5.12
N ASP A 78 -16.26 -15.19 4.98
CA ASP A 78 -17.42 -15.22 5.87
C ASP A 78 -17.06 -15.85 7.22
N GLU A 79 -17.85 -15.53 8.25
CA GLU A 79 -17.75 -16.18 9.55
C GLU A 79 -18.21 -17.65 9.47
N SER A 80 -17.38 -18.54 10.03
CA SER A 80 -17.71 -19.94 10.24
C SER A 80 -17.23 -20.38 11.61
N ALA A 81 -18.15 -20.82 12.48
CA ALA A 81 -17.85 -21.29 13.82
C ALA A 81 -16.99 -20.31 14.64
N ASN A 82 -17.41 -19.04 14.72
CA ASN A 82 -16.71 -17.96 15.44
C ASN A 82 -15.31 -17.65 14.88
N ALA A 83 -15.04 -18.03 13.63
CA ALA A 83 -13.77 -17.84 12.95
C ALA A 83 -13.96 -17.15 11.60
N ILE A 84 -13.13 -16.14 11.32
CA ILE A 84 -13.07 -15.45 10.01
C ILE A 84 -11.66 -15.57 9.47
N GLN A 85 -11.54 -16.06 8.24
CA GLN A 85 -10.27 -16.11 7.52
C GLN A 85 -10.09 -14.85 6.65
N THR A 86 -8.89 -14.31 6.61
CA THR A 86 -8.50 -13.21 5.73
C THR A 86 -7.24 -13.59 4.95
N SER A 87 -7.24 -13.32 3.64
CA SER A 87 -6.07 -13.45 2.77
C SER A 87 -5.50 -12.07 2.47
N ILE A 88 -4.24 -11.84 2.85
CA ILE A 88 -3.48 -10.61 2.62
C ILE A 88 -2.50 -10.88 1.48
N ARG A 89 -2.65 -10.16 0.37
CA ARG A 89 -1.90 -10.39 -0.87
C ARG A 89 -1.16 -9.14 -1.29
N LEU A 90 0.11 -9.31 -1.64
CA LEU A 90 0.95 -8.27 -2.21
C LEU A 90 1.05 -8.48 -3.71
N ALA A 91 1.01 -7.39 -4.47
CA ALA A 91 1.09 -7.44 -5.93
C ALA A 91 2.45 -7.95 -6.46
N THR A 92 3.48 -7.96 -5.61
CA THR A 92 4.84 -8.40 -5.96
C THR A 92 5.18 -9.72 -5.29
N THR A 93 5.97 -10.54 -5.99
CA THR A 93 6.55 -11.76 -5.45
C THR A 93 7.74 -11.44 -4.54
N GLY A 94 7.90 -12.19 -3.46
CA GLY A 94 8.99 -12.04 -2.50
C GLY A 94 8.50 -11.93 -1.06
N PRO A 95 9.40 -12.12 -0.08
CA PRO A 95 9.07 -11.92 1.32
C PRO A 95 8.96 -10.43 1.62
N HIS A 96 7.89 -10.04 2.31
CA HIS A 96 7.65 -8.67 2.72
C HIS A 96 7.32 -8.61 4.20
N LEU A 97 7.92 -7.63 4.90
CA LEU A 97 7.59 -7.33 6.28
C LEU A 97 6.29 -6.52 6.33
N LEU A 98 5.30 -7.02 7.06
CA LEU A 98 4.05 -6.34 7.34
C LEU A 98 3.88 -6.16 8.85
N ARG A 99 3.35 -5.00 9.24
CA ARG A 99 2.79 -4.79 10.57
C ARG A 99 1.27 -4.88 10.45
N CYS A 100 0.66 -5.82 11.14
CA CYS A 100 -0.78 -6.08 11.07
C CYS A 100 -1.40 -5.87 12.45
N TRP A 101 -2.53 -5.17 12.52
CA TRP A 101 -3.34 -5.05 13.74
C TRP A 101 -4.82 -5.09 13.39
N LEU A 102 -5.65 -5.43 14.37
CA LEU A 102 -7.09 -5.27 14.27
C LEU A 102 -7.48 -3.88 14.77
N ALA A 103 -8.43 -3.25 14.10
CA ALA A 103 -9.01 -1.98 14.46
C ALA A 103 -10.53 -2.13 14.65
N ASP A 104 -11.12 -1.35 15.54
CA ASP A 104 -12.57 -1.34 15.80
C ASP A 104 -13.33 -0.54 14.70
N ASP A 105 -12.63 0.38 14.02
CA ASP A 105 -13.16 1.21 12.94
C ASP A 105 -12.23 1.25 11.73
N TYR A 106 -12.78 1.53 10.55
CA TYR A 106 -12.00 1.79 9.35
C TYR A 106 -11.18 3.08 9.53
N GLY A 107 -9.85 3.02 9.41
CA GLY A 107 -8.97 4.14 9.74
C GLY A 107 -8.61 4.22 11.23
N GLY A 108 -9.08 3.29 12.05
CA GLY A 108 -8.84 3.24 13.49
C GLY A 108 -7.43 2.77 13.89
N ALA A 109 -7.09 3.03 15.14
CA ALA A 109 -5.90 2.52 15.80
C ALA A 109 -6.06 1.05 16.20
N GLU A 110 -5.09 0.49 16.93
CA GLU A 110 -5.22 -0.84 17.51
C GLU A 110 -6.48 -0.97 18.37
N THR A 111 -7.21 -2.08 18.17
CA THR A 111 -8.41 -2.41 18.92
C THR A 111 -8.10 -2.50 20.41
N SER A 112 -9.03 -1.97 21.21
CA SER A 112 -9.02 -2.17 22.65
C SER A 112 -9.65 -3.52 23.05
N ALA A 113 -10.41 -4.14 22.14
CA ALA A 113 -11.08 -5.41 22.31
C ALA A 113 -10.26 -6.53 21.66
N ALA A 114 -9.41 -7.19 22.44
CA ALA A 114 -8.58 -8.28 21.93
C ALA A 114 -9.44 -9.46 21.43
N PRO A 115 -9.20 -9.99 20.21
CA PRO A 115 -9.84 -11.22 19.77
C PRO A 115 -9.44 -12.41 20.66
N ALA A 116 -10.28 -13.44 20.69
CA ALA A 116 -10.01 -14.66 21.46
C ALA A 116 -8.71 -15.33 20.99
N SER A 117 -8.51 -15.42 19.67
CA SER A 117 -7.24 -15.84 19.10
C SER A 117 -7.03 -15.29 17.69
N VAL A 118 -5.77 -15.23 17.28
CA VAL A 118 -5.34 -14.91 15.91
C VAL A 118 -4.30 -15.95 15.53
N THR A 119 -4.52 -16.64 14.42
CA THR A 119 -3.63 -17.70 13.92
C THR A 119 -3.21 -17.37 12.50
N TRP A 120 -1.91 -17.17 12.30
CA TRP A 120 -1.33 -17.00 10.97
C TRP A 120 -1.14 -18.38 10.32
N ASN A 121 -1.93 -18.66 9.28
CA ASN A 121 -1.90 -19.93 8.55
C ASN A 121 -0.77 -19.97 7.52
N SER A 122 -0.34 -18.79 7.04
CA SER A 122 0.81 -18.65 6.16
C SER A 122 1.61 -17.38 6.49
N GLY A 123 2.92 -17.42 6.15
CA GLY A 123 3.89 -16.42 6.59
C GLY A 123 4.57 -16.79 7.91
N VAL A 124 5.58 -16.01 8.28
CA VAL A 124 6.34 -16.19 9.53
C VAL A 124 6.05 -15.02 10.45
N VAL A 125 5.51 -15.31 11.63
CA VAL A 125 5.33 -14.30 12.68
C VAL A 125 6.68 -14.04 13.34
N LEU A 126 7.22 -12.84 13.16
CA LEU A 126 8.46 -12.41 13.81
C LEU A 126 8.21 -11.96 15.25
N GLN A 127 7.07 -11.30 15.47
CA GLN A 127 6.74 -10.75 16.77
C GLN A 127 5.22 -10.64 16.94
N THR A 128 4.78 -10.96 18.16
CA THR A 128 3.41 -10.70 18.63
C THR A 128 3.49 -9.75 19.81
N VAL A 129 2.81 -8.61 19.72
CA VAL A 129 2.68 -7.66 20.83
C VAL A 129 1.29 -7.83 21.43
N THR A 130 1.25 -8.41 22.62
CA THR A 130 0.01 -8.85 23.29
C THR A 130 -0.85 -7.70 23.80
N ALA A 131 -0.24 -6.58 24.21
CA ALA A 131 -0.93 -5.45 24.82
C ALA A 131 -1.93 -4.74 23.89
N LEU A 132 -1.77 -4.87 22.56
CA LEU A 132 -2.59 -4.21 21.54
C LEU A 132 -2.87 -5.14 20.33
N LYS A 133 -2.58 -6.45 20.49
CA LYS A 133 -2.76 -7.51 19.49
C LYS A 133 -2.34 -7.11 18.08
N HIS A 134 -1.10 -6.62 17.95
CA HIS A 134 -0.47 -6.41 16.65
C HIS A 134 0.67 -7.41 16.41
N PHE A 135 0.94 -7.65 15.14
CA PHE A 135 1.82 -8.69 14.65
C PHE A 135 2.79 -8.11 13.64
N TRP A 136 4.05 -8.51 13.74
CA TRP A 136 5.02 -8.33 12.67
C TRP A 136 5.16 -9.66 11.96
N ILE A 137 4.80 -9.68 10.68
CA ILE A 137 4.85 -10.90 9.87
C ILE A 137 5.71 -10.69 8.64
N VAL A 138 6.37 -11.76 8.21
CA VAL A 138 7.01 -11.82 6.90
C VAL A 138 6.16 -12.72 6.01
N THR A 139 5.69 -12.17 4.88
CA THR A 139 4.94 -12.96 3.91
C THR A 139 5.83 -14.06 3.32
N PRO A 140 5.25 -15.20 2.90
CA PRO A 140 5.96 -16.17 2.08
C PRO A 140 6.44 -15.54 0.76
N ALA A 141 7.33 -16.25 0.04
CA ALA A 141 7.81 -15.81 -1.27
C ALA A 141 6.69 -15.61 -2.31
N THR A 142 5.52 -16.22 -2.11
CA THR A 142 4.31 -16.02 -2.93
C THR A 142 3.68 -14.64 -2.75
N GLY A 143 4.05 -13.88 -1.72
CA GLY A 143 3.45 -12.59 -1.39
C GLY A 143 2.06 -12.68 -0.74
N VAL A 144 1.64 -13.89 -0.31
CA VAL A 144 0.32 -14.14 0.28
C VAL A 144 0.45 -14.64 1.71
N ALA A 145 -0.13 -13.91 2.65
CA ALA A 145 -0.25 -14.30 4.06
C ALA A 145 -1.73 -14.45 4.44
N ASP A 146 -2.08 -15.59 5.01
CA ASP A 146 -3.43 -15.94 5.41
C ASP A 146 -3.50 -16.02 6.93
N VAL A 147 -4.60 -15.49 7.47
CA VAL A 147 -4.82 -15.38 8.90
C VAL A 147 -6.25 -15.73 9.25
N THR A 148 -6.43 -16.46 10.34
CA THR A 148 -7.74 -16.72 10.95
C THR A 148 -7.84 -15.95 12.26
N VAL A 149 -8.91 -15.19 12.42
CA VAL A 149 -9.29 -14.54 13.68
C VAL A 149 -10.45 -15.31 14.29
N ASN A 150 -10.39 -15.60 15.58
CA ASN A 150 -11.51 -16.15 16.33
C ASN A 150 -12.02 -15.14 17.36
N TYR A 151 -13.33 -15.00 17.44
CA TYR A 151 -14.01 -14.13 18.40
C TYR A 151 -15.41 -14.67 18.71
N VAL A 152 -15.87 -14.50 19.96
CA VAL A 152 -17.18 -14.98 20.39
C VAL A 152 -18.08 -13.80 20.71
N GLY A 153 -19.20 -13.71 20.01
CA GLY A 153 -20.22 -12.67 20.17
C GLY A 153 -20.12 -11.56 19.12
N PRO A 154 -21.09 -10.64 19.13
CA PRO A 154 -21.23 -9.64 18.09
C PRO A 154 -20.11 -8.60 18.19
N HIS A 155 -19.24 -8.54 17.19
CA HIS A 155 -18.21 -7.51 17.06
C HIS A 155 -17.77 -7.33 15.62
N VAL A 156 -17.35 -6.11 15.27
CA VAL A 156 -16.79 -5.78 13.96
C VAL A 156 -15.33 -5.43 14.14
N TYR A 157 -14.47 -6.10 13.37
CA TYR A 157 -13.07 -5.71 13.24
C TYR A 157 -12.73 -5.30 11.80
N TYR A 158 -11.62 -4.60 11.67
CA TYR A 158 -10.94 -4.36 10.40
C TYR A 158 -9.47 -4.75 10.56
N TRP A 159 -8.90 -5.43 9.56
CA TRP A 159 -7.45 -5.55 9.48
C TRP A 159 -6.87 -4.24 9.01
N ALA A 160 -5.90 -3.72 9.75
CA ALA A 160 -5.02 -2.66 9.32
C ALA A 160 -3.64 -3.27 9.08
N VAL A 161 -3.16 -3.15 7.84
CA VAL A 161 -1.89 -3.70 7.39
C VAL A 161 -1.00 -2.56 6.94
N ALA A 162 0.07 -2.33 7.70
CA ALA A 162 1.10 -1.39 7.36
C ALA A 162 2.28 -2.06 6.64
N ARG A 163 2.67 -1.46 5.52
CA ARG A 163 3.89 -1.78 4.78
C ARG A 163 4.57 -0.47 4.41
N ALA A 164 5.85 -0.33 4.77
CA ALA A 164 6.67 0.84 4.41
C ALA A 164 6.00 2.21 4.71
N GLY A 165 5.29 2.32 5.83
CA GLY A 165 4.64 3.57 6.25
C GLY A 165 3.24 3.82 5.67
N LEU A 166 2.76 2.98 4.74
CA LEU A 166 1.39 3.03 4.24
C LEU A 166 0.53 2.00 4.96
N VAL A 167 -0.63 2.44 5.44
CA VAL A 167 -1.64 1.57 6.07
C VAL A 167 -2.78 1.32 5.10
N LYS A 168 -3.15 0.06 4.91
CA LYS A 168 -4.35 -0.36 4.18
C LYS A 168 -5.29 -1.07 5.14
N TYR A 169 -6.58 -0.87 4.94
CA TYR A 169 -7.63 -1.47 5.76
C TYR A 169 -8.41 -2.51 4.93
N SER A 170 -8.81 -3.61 5.55
CA SER A 170 -9.65 -4.63 4.93
C SER A 170 -11.12 -4.22 4.89
N GLY A 171 -11.95 -5.06 4.28
CA GLY A 171 -13.39 -5.09 4.58
C GLY A 171 -13.66 -5.50 6.04
N GLN A 172 -14.93 -5.46 6.43
CA GLN A 172 -15.38 -5.82 7.77
C GLN A 172 -15.18 -7.31 8.05
N LEU A 173 -14.63 -7.62 9.22
CA LEU A 173 -14.70 -8.92 9.87
C LEU A 173 -15.91 -8.85 10.81
N TYR A 174 -17.06 -9.32 10.35
CA TYR A 174 -18.30 -9.26 11.10
C TYR A 174 -18.55 -10.60 11.82
N PHE A 175 -18.40 -10.60 13.14
CA PHE A 175 -18.75 -11.73 14.00
C PHE A 175 -20.17 -11.57 14.54
N LEU A 176 -20.92 -12.67 14.61
CA LEU A 176 -22.33 -12.75 15.05
C LEU A 176 -22.49 -13.05 16.55
#